data_AF-A0A3M0KWL1-F1
#
_entry.id   AF-A0A3M0KWL1-F1
#
_cell.length_a   1.000
_cell.length_b   1.000
_cell.length_c   1.000
_cell.angle_alpha   90.00
_cell.angle_beta   90.00
_cell.angle_gamma   90.00
#
_symmetry.space_group_name_H-M   'P 1'
#
loop_
_entity.id
_entity.type
_entity.pdbx_description
1 polymer ?
#
loop_
_entity_poly.entity_id
_entity_poly.type
_entity_poly.pdbx_seq_one_letter_code
_entity_poly.pdbx_strand_id
1 'polypeptide(L)'
;MIRKLETQGVVSKTHSPFNSPIWPVRKSDGEWRLTVDYRALNEVTPPLSAAVPDMLELQYELESKAAKWYTTMDIANAFFSIPLAAECRPEFAFTWRGVEYTWN
;
A
#
# COMPACT_ATOMS: atom_id res chain seq x y z
N MET A 1 2.44 5.59 15.52
CA MET A 1 2.33 4.91 14.22
C MET A 1 1.27 3.82 14.25
N ILE A 2 1.53 2.61 14.78
CA ILE A 2 0.57 1.49 14.69
C ILE A 2 -0.81 1.79 15.29
N ARG A 3 -0.87 2.44 16.46
CA ARG A 3 -2.13 2.86 17.09
C ARG A 3 -2.98 3.75 16.18
N LYS A 4 -2.36 4.63 15.41
CA LYS A 4 -3.08 5.53 14.47
C LYS A 4 -3.72 4.70 13.35
N LEU A 5 -2.96 3.77 12.77
CA LEU A 5 -3.45 2.87 11.72
C LEU A 5 -4.60 1.98 12.24
N GLU A 6 -4.48 1.46 13.46
CA GLU A 6 -5.53 0.66 14.11
C GLU A 6 -6.79 1.49 14.36
N THR A 7 -6.67 2.71 14.92
CA THR A 7 -7.82 3.60 15.15
C THR A 7 -8.49 4.07 13.87
N GLN A 8 -7.76 4.12 12.77
CA GLN A 8 -8.28 4.47 11.43
C GLN A 8 -8.89 3.26 10.71
N GLY A 9 -8.83 2.06 11.30
CA GLY A 9 -9.32 0.84 10.67
C GLY A 9 -8.46 0.39 9.48
N VAL A 10 -7.22 0.84 9.36
CA VAL A 10 -6.30 0.43 8.28
C VAL A 10 -5.65 -0.92 8.59
N VAL A 11 -5.44 -1.22 9.88
CA VAL A 11 -4.94 -2.52 10.36
C VAL A 11 -5.81 -3.05 11.48
N SER A 12 -5.82 -4.37 11.63
CA SER A 12 -6.45 -5.06 12.74
C SER A 12 -5.48 -6.05 13.38
N LYS A 13 -5.65 -6.33 14.67
CA LYS A 13 -4.96 -7.45 15.31
C LYS A 13 -5.41 -8.76 14.66
N THR A 14 -4.49 -9.71 14.53
CA THR A 14 -4.76 -11.00 13.91
C THR A 14 -4.03 -12.14 14.61
N HIS A 15 -4.33 -13.36 14.19
CA HIS A 15 -3.52 -14.53 14.44
C HIS A 15 -3.37 -15.31 13.13
N SER A 16 -2.17 -15.26 12.55
CA SER A 16 -1.84 -15.78 11.24
C SER A 16 -0.71 -16.80 11.33
N PRO A 17 -0.72 -17.84 10.50
CA PRO A 17 0.46 -18.71 10.33
C PRO A 17 1.59 -18.02 9.52
N PHE A 18 1.33 -16.86 8.92
CA PHE A 18 2.31 -16.08 8.16
C PHE A 18 2.80 -14.88 8.96
N ASN A 19 4.02 -14.41 8.65
CA ASN A 19 4.52 -13.16 9.20
C ASN A 19 5.59 -12.56 8.29
N SER A 20 5.48 -11.27 8.00
CA SER A 20 6.49 -10.51 7.27
C SER A 20 7.22 -9.55 8.22
N PRO A 21 8.56 -9.42 8.11
CA PRO A 21 9.30 -8.51 8.96
C PRO A 21 8.99 -7.05 8.61
N ILE A 22 9.10 -6.18 9.61
CA ILE A 22 8.92 -4.74 9.46
C ILE A 22 10.26 -4.03 9.36
N TRP A 23 10.34 -2.97 8.55
CA TRP A 23 11.53 -2.15 8.38
C TRP A 23 11.20 -0.65 8.46
N PRO A 24 10.94 -0.08 9.66
CA PRO A 24 10.55 1.33 9.76
C PRO A 24 11.57 2.26 9.09
N VAL A 25 11.10 3.09 8.16
CA VAL A 25 11.94 4.06 7.44
C VAL A 25 11.68 5.45 7.98
N ARG A 26 12.75 6.20 8.27
CA ARG A 26 12.65 7.60 8.67
C ARG A 26 12.59 8.48 7.42
N LYS A 27 11.54 9.29 7.31
CA LYS A 27 11.39 10.29 6.25
C LYS A 27 12.26 11.53 6.53
N SER A 28 12.48 12.35 5.50
CA SER A 28 13.19 13.63 5.60
C SER A 28 12.49 14.65 6.50
N ASP A 29 11.16 14.58 6.60
CA ASP A 29 10.32 15.40 7.50
C ASP A 29 10.42 14.98 8.98
N GLY A 30 11.15 13.90 9.28
CA GLY A 30 11.33 13.36 10.62
C GLY A 30 10.26 12.35 11.05
N GLU A 31 9.20 12.13 10.27
CA GLU A 31 8.19 11.10 10.54
C GLU A 31 8.73 9.69 10.26
N TRP A 32 8.13 8.71 10.95
CA TRP A 32 8.38 7.29 10.70
C TRP A 32 7.31 6.70 9.79
N ARG A 33 7.74 6.00 8.74
CA ARG A 33 6.88 5.21 7.86
C ARG A 33 7.04 3.74 8.22
N LEU A 34 5.91 3.06 8.46
CA LEU A 34 5.90 1.60 8.54
C LEU A 34 6.10 1.07 7.12
N THR A 35 7.13 0.27 6.92
CA THR A 35 7.24 -0.59 5.75
C THR A 35 7.29 -2.03 6.23
N VAL A 36 6.64 -2.90 5.46
CA VAL A 36 6.61 -4.34 5.69
C VAL A 36 7.31 -4.96 4.49
N ASP A 37 8.22 -5.89 4.76
CA ASP A 37 9.01 -6.53 3.73
C ASP A 37 8.26 -7.74 3.16
N TYR A 38 7.49 -7.49 2.11
CA TYR A 38 6.72 -8.51 1.39
C TYR A 38 7.49 -9.20 0.26
N ARG A 39 8.83 -9.14 0.21
CA ARG A 39 9.60 -9.75 -0.89
C ARG A 39 9.27 -11.24 -1.08
N ALA A 40 9.25 -12.02 0.00
CA ALA A 40 8.92 -13.43 -0.05
C ALA A 40 7.46 -13.69 -0.49
N LEU A 41 6.52 -12.86 -0.05
CA LEU A 41 5.12 -12.94 -0.47
C LEU A 41 4.97 -12.61 -1.96
N ASN A 42 5.68 -11.58 -2.44
CA ASN A 42 5.63 -11.15 -3.83
C ASN A 42 6.21 -12.20 -4.79
N GLU A 43 7.20 -12.99 -4.37
CA GLU A 43 7.79 -14.06 -5.20
C GLU A 43 6.80 -15.20 -5.49
N VAL A 44 5.87 -15.46 -4.58
CA VAL A 44 4.85 -16.53 -4.73
C VAL A 44 3.50 -16.00 -5.21
N THR A 45 3.34 -14.68 -5.30
CA THR A 45 2.12 -14.05 -5.80
C THR A 45 2.14 -14.07 -7.34
N PRO A 46 1.09 -14.62 -8.00
CA PRO A 46 1.01 -14.60 -9.45
C PRO A 46 1.13 -13.17 -10.00
N PRO A 47 1.93 -12.94 -11.04
CA PRO A 47 2.08 -11.61 -11.62
C PRO A 47 0.74 -11.15 -12.19
N LEU A 48 0.31 -9.97 -11.78
CA LEU A 48 -0.82 -9.28 -12.40
C LEU A 48 -0.30 -8.48 -13.60
N SER A 49 -0.83 -8.77 -14.79
CA SER A 49 -0.68 -7.86 -15.92
C SER A 49 -1.59 -6.66 -15.68
N ALA A 50 -1.07 -5.64 -14.99
CA ALA A 50 -1.82 -4.43 -14.75
C ALA A 50 -1.93 -3.62 -16.05
N ALA A 51 -3.14 -3.22 -16.42
CA ALA A 51 -3.40 -2.27 -17.50
C ALA A 51 -3.04 -0.84 -17.06
N VAL A 52 -1.79 -0.63 -16.63
CA VAL A 52 -1.26 0.72 -16.41
C VAL A 52 -0.91 1.27 -17.80
N PRO A 53 -1.59 2.32 -18.28
CA PRO A 53 -1.31 2.88 -19.60
C PRO A 53 0.13 3.36 -19.67
N ASP A 54 0.70 3.28 -20.87
CA ASP A 54 2.05 3.79 -21.10
C ASP A 54 2.10 5.31 -20.86
N MET A 55 3.19 5.79 -20.25
CA MET A 55 3.32 7.19 -19.88
C MET A 55 3.33 8.12 -21.10
N LEU A 56 3.90 7.67 -22.23
CA LEU A 56 3.92 8.44 -23.47
C LEU A 56 2.53 8.51 -24.09
N GLU A 57 1.76 7.41 -24.05
CA GLU A 57 0.37 7.40 -24.49
C GLU A 57 -0.48 8.37 -23.67
N LEU A 58 -0.34 8.37 -22.34
CA LEU A 58 -1.04 9.32 -21.46
C LEU A 58 -0.66 10.77 -21.76
N GLN A 59 0.62 11.04 -22.02
CA GLN A 59 1.08 12.38 -22.35
C GLN A 59 0.52 12.87 -23.69
N TYR A 60 0.55 12.02 -24.72
CA TYR A 60 -0.02 12.34 -26.04
C TYR A 60 -1.52 12.64 -25.94
N GLU A 61 -2.26 11.79 -25.23
CA GLU A 61 -3.68 12.00 -24.94
C GLU A 61 -3.93 13.35 -24.25
N LEU A 62 -3.10 13.73 -23.29
CA LEU A 62 -3.24 15.00 -22.57
C LEU A 62 -2.98 16.21 -23.49
N GLU A 63 -1.90 16.17 -24.28
CA GLU A 63 -1.50 17.23 -25.20
C GLU A 63 -2.52 17.42 -26.34
N SER A 64 -3.13 16.33 -26.81
CA SER A 64 -4.12 16.35 -27.90
C SER A 64 -5.41 17.11 -27.54
N LYS A 65 -5.74 17.25 -26.25
CA LYS A 65 -7.01 17.84 -25.79
C LYS A 65 -7.06 19.36 -25.85
N ALA A 66 -5.95 20.02 -26.24
CA ALA A 66 -5.84 21.48 -26.41
C ALA A 66 -6.47 22.28 -25.26
N ALA A 67 -6.37 21.77 -24.02
CA ALA A 67 -7.06 22.35 -22.88
C ALA A 67 -6.40 23.66 -22.46
N LYS A 68 -7.23 24.66 -22.13
CA LYS A 68 -6.77 25.97 -21.64
C LYS A 68 -6.20 25.91 -20.22
N TRP A 69 -6.66 24.95 -19.41
CA TRP A 69 -6.30 24.80 -18.01
C TRP A 69 -6.15 23.33 -17.66
N TYR A 70 -5.14 23.01 -16.85
CA TYR A 70 -4.93 21.68 -16.28
C TYR A 70 -4.95 21.79 -14.77
N THR A 71 -5.38 20.72 -14.10
CA THR A 71 -5.36 20.59 -12.64
C THR A 71 -4.93 19.18 -12.30
N THR A 72 -4.02 19.06 -11.34
CA THR A 72 -3.54 17.78 -10.83
C THR A 72 -4.11 17.57 -9.42
N MET A 73 -4.44 16.32 -9.11
CA MET A 73 -4.88 15.90 -7.78
C MET A 73 -4.15 14.62 -7.41
N ASP A 74 -3.61 14.56 -6.20
CA ASP A 74 -3.03 13.36 -5.63
C ASP A 74 -3.97 12.79 -4.57
N ILE A 75 -4.21 11.48 -4.63
CA ILE A 75 -5.02 10.78 -3.64
C ILE A 75 -4.07 10.28 -2.55
N ALA A 76 -3.97 11.05 -1.47
CA ALA A 76 -3.10 10.70 -0.35
C ALA A 76 -3.47 9.34 0.26
N ASN A 77 -2.49 8.44 0.36
CA ASN A 77 -2.65 7.07 0.89
C ASN A 77 -3.70 6.23 0.13
N ALA A 78 -3.84 6.40 -1.19
CA ALA A 78 -4.82 5.72 -2.03
C ALA A 78 -4.92 4.20 -1.79
N PHE A 79 -3.80 3.52 -1.54
CA PHE A 79 -3.78 2.07 -1.26
C PHE A 79 -4.69 1.65 -0.10
N PHE A 80 -4.82 2.47 0.95
CA PHE A 80 -5.70 2.16 2.09
C PHE A 80 -7.19 2.35 1.78
N SER A 81 -7.52 2.90 0.62
CA SER A 81 -8.92 3.04 0.18
C SER A 81 -9.46 1.77 -0.49
N ILE A 82 -8.58 0.82 -0.82
CA ILE A 82 -8.94 -0.48 -1.41
C ILE A 82 -8.79 -1.54 -0.31
N PRO A 83 -9.90 -2.18 0.12
CA PRO A 83 -9.82 -3.19 1.18
C PRO A 83 -9.10 -4.44 0.68
N LEU A 84 -8.34 -5.08 1.57
CA LEU A 84 -7.74 -6.36 1.30
C LEU A 84 -8.79 -7.47 1.38
N ALA A 85 -8.82 -8.35 0.37
CA ALA A 85 -9.67 -9.54 0.36
C ALA A 85 -9.46 -10.35 1.65
N ALA A 86 -10.55 -10.77 2.29
CA ALA A 86 -10.52 -11.34 3.64
C ALA A 86 -9.65 -12.60 3.71
N GLU A 87 -9.68 -13.41 2.65
CA GLU A 87 -8.89 -14.62 2.45
C GLU A 87 -7.38 -14.37 2.35
N CYS A 88 -6.97 -13.20 1.86
CA CYS A 88 -5.56 -12.83 1.72
C CYS A 88 -4.99 -12.21 2.99
N ARG A 89 -5.83 -11.69 3.89
CA ARG A 89 -5.37 -10.99 5.12
C ARG A 89 -4.35 -11.77 5.95
N PRO A 90 -4.44 -13.10 6.14
CA PRO A 90 -3.41 -13.83 6.86
C PRO A 90 -2.01 -13.67 6.25
N GLU A 91 -1.88 -13.68 4.93
CA GLU A 91 -0.59 -13.62 4.21
C GLU A 91 0.13 -12.28 4.42
N PHE A 92 -0.64 -11.23 4.65
CA PHE A 92 -0.14 -9.88 4.86
C PHE A 92 0.20 -9.56 6.32
N ALA A 93 0.16 -10.55 7.22
CA ALA A 93 0.43 -10.34 8.63
C ALA A 93 1.88 -9.88 8.92
N PHE A 94 2.04 -9.08 9.96
CA PHE A 94 3.34 -8.60 10.46
C PHE A 94 3.30 -8.38 11.98
N THR A 95 4.46 -8.48 12.64
CA THR A 95 4.56 -8.33 14.09
C THR A 95 5.10 -6.95 14.49
N TRP A 96 4.39 -6.24 15.37
CA TRP A 96 4.85 -5.02 16.03
C TRP A 96 4.84 -5.19 17.54
N ARG A 97 6.03 -5.16 18.17
CA ARG A 97 6.21 -5.26 19.63
C ARG A 97 5.48 -6.47 20.25
N GLY A 98 5.60 -7.64 19.61
CA GLY A 98 5.01 -8.89 20.09
C GLY A 98 3.50 -9.02 19.85
N VAL A 99 2.87 -8.08 19.15
CA VAL A 99 1.48 -8.16 18.72
C VAL A 99 1.44 -8.27 17.20
N GLU A 100 0.67 -9.22 16.70
CA GLU A 100 0.49 -9.45 15.27
C GLU A 100 -0.68 -8.62 14.73
N TYR A 101 -0.46 -8.04 13.55
CA TYR A 101 -1.43 -7.22 12.83
C TYR A 101 -1.50 -7.65 11.37
N THR A 102 -2.62 -7.36 10.72
CA THR A 102 -2.76 -7.42 9.26
C THR A 102 -3.51 -6.19 8.74
N TRP A 103 -3.42 -5.94 7.42
CA TRP A 103 -4.17 -4.88 6.74
C TRP A 103 -5.63 -5.29 6.55
N ASN A 104 -6.53 -4.30 6.58
CA ASN A 104 -7.97 -4.50 6.36
C ASN A 104 -8.37 -4.35 4.90
#